data_AF-A0A6G0VVF4-F1
#
_entry.id   AF-A0A6G0VVF4-F1
#
_cell.length_a   1.000
_cell.length_b   1.000
_cell.length_c   1.000
_cell.angle_alpha   90.00
_cell.angle_beta   90.00
_cell.angle_gamma   90.00
#
_symmetry.space_group_name_H-M   'P 1'
#
loop_
_entity.id
_entity.type
_entity.pdbx_description
1 polymer ?
#
loop_
_entity_poly.entity_id
_entity_poly.type
_entity_poly.pdbx_seq_one_letter_code
_entity_poly.pdbx_strand_id
1 'polypeptide(L)'
;MEPPHLDELSHQLLDEAQAKTIFSIQRADNRQNRINLLQKTLRLDHANKEERKSVENICNEYADIFHLEGDTISCTDAVQHEIK
;
A
#
# COMPACT_ATOMS: atom_id res chain seq x y z
N MET A 1 16.57 -3.73 42.43
CA MET A 1 16.10 -3.48 41.06
C MET A 1 15.95 -1.98 40.93
N GLU A 2 16.77 -1.37 40.08
CA GLU A 2 16.75 0.07 39.85
C GLU A 2 15.58 0.39 38.89
N PRO A 3 14.72 1.38 39.20
CA PRO A 3 13.58 1.70 38.35
C PRO A 3 14.05 2.30 37.01
N PRO A 4 13.35 2.03 35.89
CA PRO A 4 13.73 2.55 34.59
C PRO A 4 13.73 4.09 34.60
N HIS A 5 14.75 4.68 33.99
CA HIS A 5 14.98 6.12 33.95
C HIS A 5 13.98 6.78 32.97
N LEU A 6 13.13 7.67 33.49
CA LEU A 6 11.99 8.28 32.76
C LEU A 6 12.36 8.90 31.40
N ASP A 7 13.59 9.37 31.23
CA ASP A 7 14.08 9.95 29.96
C ASP A 7 14.15 8.90 28.83
N GLU A 8 14.52 7.66 29.16
CA GLU A 8 14.71 6.58 28.17
C GLU A 8 13.38 6.12 27.56
N LEU A 9 12.31 6.10 28.37
CA LEU A 9 10.94 5.83 27.92
C LEU A 9 10.42 6.93 26.99
N SER A 10 10.85 8.19 27.19
CA SER A 10 10.41 9.32 26.37
C SER A 10 11.02 9.29 24.96
N HIS A 11 12.30 8.92 24.84
CA HIS A 11 12.98 8.76 23.55
C HIS A 11 12.38 7.61 22.72
N GLN A 12 12.10 6.47 23.35
CA GLN A 12 11.50 5.32 22.66
C GLN A 12 10.09 5.61 22.11
N LEU A 13 9.24 6.30 22.89
CA LEU A 13 7.91 6.70 22.43
C LEU A 13 7.98 7.70 21.26
N LEU A 14 8.96 8.59 21.28
CA LEU A 14 9.21 9.55 20.19
C LEU A 14 9.61 8.81 18.90
N ASP A 15 10.52 7.84 19.00
CA ASP A 15 10.99 7.04 17.86
C ASP A 15 9.84 6.21 17.23
N GLU A 16 9.01 5.56 18.06
CA GLU A 16 7.85 4.80 17.57
C GLU A 16 6.82 5.70 16.87
N ALA A 17 6.55 6.88 17.43
CA ALA A 17 5.62 7.84 16.84
C ALA A 17 6.14 8.33 15.47
N GLN A 18 7.43 8.66 15.38
CA GLN A 18 8.07 9.07 14.14
C GLN A 18 8.03 7.96 13.08
N ALA A 19 8.32 6.71 13.47
CA ALA A 19 8.26 5.56 12.57
C ALA A 19 6.83 5.34 12.00
N LYS A 20 5.79 5.44 12.86
CA LYS A 20 4.38 5.35 12.42
C LYS A 20 4.00 6.45 11.43
N THR A 21 4.46 7.68 11.67
CA THR A 21 4.22 8.81 10.77
C THR A 21 4.92 8.59 9.42
N ILE A 22 6.19 8.19 9.41
CA ILE A 22 6.94 7.90 8.17
C ILE A 22 6.25 6.81 7.37
N PHE A 23 5.85 5.71 8.01
CA PHE A 23 5.16 4.61 7.34
C PHE A 23 3.81 5.05 6.74
N SER A 24 3.08 5.91 7.46
CA SER A 24 1.81 6.46 6.98
C SER A 24 2.00 7.35 5.74
N ILE A 25 3.05 8.17 5.73
CA ILE A 25 3.43 9.02 4.58
C ILE A 25 3.83 8.15 3.39
N GLN A 26 4.68 7.16 3.59
CA GLN A 26 5.12 6.22 2.54
C GLN A 26 3.93 5.46 1.94
N ARG A 27 3.00 5.01 2.79
CA ARG A 27 1.79 4.33 2.34
C ARG A 27 0.87 5.25 1.53
N ALA A 28 0.72 6.51 1.94
CA ALA A 28 -0.07 7.50 1.22
C ALA A 28 0.55 7.83 -0.16
N ASP A 29 1.87 8.02 -0.22
CA ASP A 29 2.60 8.24 -1.48
C ASP A 29 2.46 7.02 -2.41
N ASN A 30 2.66 5.82 -1.89
CA ASN A 30 2.48 4.58 -2.63
C ASN A 30 1.05 4.45 -3.17
N ARG A 31 0.02 4.73 -2.36
CA ARG A 31 -1.38 4.71 -2.80
C ARG A 31 -1.64 5.69 -3.94
N GLN A 32 -1.11 6.91 -3.87
CA GLN A 32 -1.29 7.90 -4.95
C GLN A 32 -0.60 7.47 -6.24
N ASN A 33 0.60 6.90 -6.15
CA ASN A 33 1.32 6.36 -7.31
C ASN A 33 0.54 5.22 -7.97
N ARG A 34 -0.06 4.32 -7.17
CA ARG A 34 -0.91 3.23 -7.65
C ARG A 34 -2.18 3.72 -8.35
N ILE A 35 -2.86 4.71 -7.78
CA ILE A 35 -4.02 5.36 -8.41
C ILE A 35 -3.65 5.95 -9.76
N ASN A 36 -2.52 6.67 -9.83
CA ASN A 36 -2.07 7.28 -11.08
C ASN A 36 -1.77 6.22 -12.15
N LEU A 37 -1.20 5.07 -11.76
CA LEU A 37 -0.91 3.97 -12.67
C LEU A 37 -2.18 3.27 -13.15
N LEU A 38 -3.14 3.01 -12.24
CA LEU A 38 -4.47 2.49 -12.57
C LEU A 38 -5.20 3.38 -13.59
N GLN A 39 -5.25 4.68 -13.36
CA GLN A 39 -5.92 5.62 -14.28
C GLN A 39 -5.30 5.62 -15.68
N LYS A 40 -3.99 5.38 -15.80
CA LYS A 40 -3.30 5.27 -17.10
C LYS A 40 -3.53 3.93 -17.80
N THR A 41 -3.82 2.87 -17.05
CA THR A 41 -3.99 1.51 -17.59
C THR A 41 -5.45 1.14 -17.85
N LEU A 42 -6.40 1.84 -17.22
CA LEU A 42 -7.83 1.64 -17.45
C LEU A 42 -8.23 2.00 -18.89
N ARG A 43 -8.73 1.00 -19.62
CA ARG A 43 -9.20 1.15 -21.00
C ARG A 43 -10.68 1.53 -21.02
N LEU A 44 -10.96 2.83 -20.93
CA LEU A 44 -12.33 3.38 -20.83
C LEU A 44 -12.75 4.16 -22.09
N ASP A 45 -12.12 3.91 -23.24
CA ASP A 45 -12.36 4.63 -24.51
C ASP A 45 -13.80 4.50 -25.02
N HIS A 46 -14.49 3.42 -24.66
CA HIS A 46 -15.86 3.14 -25.08
C HIS A 46 -16.90 3.50 -24.01
N ALA A 47 -16.47 3.87 -22.81
CA ALA A 47 -17.36 4.20 -21.72
C ALA A 47 -17.90 5.62 -21.87
N ASN A 48 -19.17 5.83 -21.54
CA ASN A 48 -19.70 7.18 -21.42
C ASN A 48 -19.14 7.88 -20.17
N LYS A 49 -19.41 9.18 -20.02
CA LYS A 49 -18.85 10.00 -18.94
C LYS A 49 -19.24 9.49 -17.54
N GLU A 50 -20.45 8.98 -17.37
CA GLU A 50 -20.94 8.50 -16.08
C GLU A 50 -20.34 7.14 -15.72
N GLU A 51 -20.33 6.22 -16.69
CA GLU A 51 -19.69 4.90 -16.56
C GLU A 51 -18.21 5.03 -16.26
N ARG A 52 -17.51 5.89 -17.00
CA ARG A 52 -16.09 6.16 -16.78
C ARG A 52 -15.83 6.61 -15.35
N LYS A 53 -16.60 7.60 -14.88
CA LYS A 53 -16.47 8.13 -13.52
C LYS A 53 -16.78 7.07 -12.46
N SER A 54 -17.78 6.23 -12.71
CA SER A 54 -18.14 5.13 -11.82
C SER A 54 -16.98 4.13 -11.67
N VAL A 55 -16.39 3.70 -12.79
CA VAL A 55 -15.26 2.76 -12.79
C VAL A 55 -14.02 3.38 -12.14
N GLU A 56 -13.67 4.62 -12.49
CA GLU A 56 -12.52 5.33 -11.89
C GLU A 56 -12.67 5.44 -10.37
N ASN A 57 -13.87 5.76 -9.86
CA ASN A 57 -14.11 5.85 -8.42
C ASN A 57 -13.88 4.51 -7.71
N ILE A 58 -14.43 3.42 -8.24
CA ILE A 58 -14.28 2.08 -7.66
C ILE A 58 -12.80 1.66 -7.68
N CYS A 59 -12.11 1.86 -8.80
CA CYS A 59 -10.69 1.53 -8.91
C CYS A 59 -9.81 2.36 -7.97
N ASN A 60 -10.15 3.63 -7.72
CA ASN A 60 -9.43 4.48 -6.78
C ASN A 60 -9.68 4.07 -5.31
N GLU A 61 -10.90 3.64 -4.99
CA GLU A 61 -11.28 3.17 -3.66
C GLU A 61 -10.53 1.87 -3.32
N TYR A 62 -10.51 0.93 -4.25
CA TYR A 62 -9.86 -0.37 -4.09
C TYR A 62 -8.49 -0.44 -4.78
N ALA A 63 -7.74 0.67 -4.82
CA ALA A 63 -6.45 0.69 -5.52
C ALA A 63 -5.45 -0.35 -4.99
N ASP A 64 -5.60 -0.79 -3.73
CA ASP A 64 -4.70 -1.72 -3.04
C ASP A 64 -4.87 -3.20 -3.47
N ILE A 65 -5.99 -3.58 -4.13
CA ILE A 65 -6.23 -4.99 -4.52
C ILE A 65 -5.61 -5.37 -5.86
N PHE A 66 -5.31 -4.39 -6.70
CA PHE A 66 -4.82 -4.64 -8.06
C PHE A 66 -3.34 -4.99 -8.04
N HIS A 67 -2.93 -6.01 -8.77
CA HIS A 67 -1.51 -6.21 -9.04
C HIS A 67 -1.08 -5.28 -10.18
N LEU A 68 -0.17 -4.35 -9.90
CA LEU A 68 0.31 -3.35 -10.84
C LEU A 68 1.76 -3.60 -11.23
N GLU A 69 2.18 -3.09 -12.38
CA GLU A 69 3.58 -3.21 -12.81
C GLU A 69 4.54 -2.63 -11.76
N GLY A 70 5.53 -3.44 -11.36
CA GLY A 70 6.47 -3.10 -10.29
C GLY A 70 6.10 -3.66 -8.92
N ASP A 71 4.89 -4.20 -8.75
CA ASP A 71 4.55 -4.93 -7.54
C ASP A 71 5.35 -6.24 -7.46
N THR A 72 5.91 -6.52 -6.29
CA THR A 72 6.55 -7.81 -6.02
C THR A 72 5.48 -8.90 -5.98
N ILE A 73 5.62 -9.90 -6.85
CA ILE A 73 4.81 -11.11 -6.79
C ILE A 73 5.21 -11.86 -5.52
N SER A 74 4.30 -11.96 -4.55
CA SER A 74 4.48 -12.88 -3.43
C SER A 74 4.35 -14.30 -3.96
N CYS A 75 5.47 -15.02 -4.00
CA CYS A 75 5.45 -16.45 -4.26
C CYS A 75 4.57 -17.11 -3.18
N THR A 76 3.61 -17.93 -3.62
CA THR A 76 2.83 -18.75 -2.70
C THR A 76 3.61 -20.05 -2.45
N ASP A 77 4.02 -20.30 -1.21
CA ASP A 77 4.71 -21.53 -0.79
C ASP A 77 3.81 -22.79 -0.85
N ALA A 78 2.55 -22.66 -1.27
CA ALA A 78 1.57 -23.75 -1.27
C ALA A 78 1.88 -24.88 -2.27
N VAL A 79 2.87 -24.72 -3.17
CA VAL A 79 3.29 -25.78 -4.09
C VAL A 79 4.82 -25.87 -4.16
N GLN A 80 5.41 -26.52 -3.16
CA GLN A 80 6.77 -27.07 -3.28
C GLN A 80 6.65 -28.48 -3.87
N HIS A 81 6.84 -28.62 -5.19
CA HIS A 81 7.01 -29.95 -5.78
C HIS A 81 8.40 -30.48 -5.42
N GLU A 82 8.46 -31.47 -4.53
CA GLU A 82 9.65 -32.28 -4.30
C GLU A 82 9.68 -33.40 -5.35
N ILE A 83 10.71 -33.43 -6.20
CA ILE A 83 11.01 -34.61 -7.03
C ILE A 83 11.95 -35.49 -6.21
N LYS A 84 11.51 -36.71 -5.90
CA LYS A 84 12.35 -37.78 -5.33
C LYS A 84 12.88 -38.70 -6.43
#